data_AF-A0A8S8YX83-F1
#
_entry.id   AF-A0A8S8YX83-F1
#
_cell.length_a   1.000
_cell.length_b   1.000
_cell.length_c   1.000
_cell.angle_alpha   90.00
_cell.angle_beta   90.00
_cell.angle_gamma   90.00
#
_symmetry.space_group_name_H-M   'P 1'
#
loop_
_entity.id
_entity.type
_entity.pdbx_description
1 polymer ?
#
loop_
_entity_poly.entity_id
_entity_poly.type
_entity_poly.pdbx_seq_one_letter_code
_entity_poly.pdbx_strand_id
1 'polypeptide(L)'
;MELDSDADGLTDYDEYHNYTTDPSLADSDSDGMSDGEEVTVTGSDPKTFNFDTDEDGFYDFEDCDDTVDTINPSETETWNGRDDDCNEQIDDGLDRKNLVSTSPHFQVIKDWDAVNESLILTVADIPDSVGATFSWKLGDYTLTANVSDDGKSVVILPINCNSEILLWRFISADKGTALNRYR
;
A
#
# COMPACT_ATOMS: atom_id res chain seq x y z
N MET A 1 33.96 -28.11 28.52
CA MET A 1 33.01 -28.44 27.45
C MET A 1 31.72 -28.58 28.19
N GLU A 2 30.84 -27.61 27.99
CA GLU A 2 29.48 -27.71 28.52
C GLU A 2 28.81 -28.92 27.83
N LEU A 3 27.89 -29.56 28.55
CA LEU A 3 27.14 -30.69 28.01
C LEU A 3 26.08 -30.15 27.04
N ASP A 4 25.94 -30.84 25.92
CA ASP A 4 24.99 -30.60 24.84
C ASP A 4 24.63 -32.01 24.36
N SER A 5 23.53 -32.52 24.89
CA SER A 5 23.19 -33.94 24.90
C SER A 5 22.56 -34.41 23.59
N ASP A 6 21.88 -33.54 22.85
CA ASP A 6 21.28 -33.80 21.53
C ASP A 6 22.02 -33.13 20.37
N ALA A 7 23.04 -32.31 20.66
CA ALA A 7 23.95 -31.69 19.70
C ALA A 7 23.28 -30.68 18.77
N ASP A 8 22.28 -29.94 19.28
CA ASP A 8 21.56 -28.91 18.53
C ASP A 8 22.22 -27.51 18.62
N GLY A 9 23.23 -27.37 19.49
CA GLY A 9 23.99 -26.14 19.68
C GLY A 9 23.56 -25.30 20.89
N LEU A 10 22.54 -25.72 21.64
CA LEU A 10 22.17 -25.20 22.96
C LEU A 10 22.74 -26.13 24.05
N THR A 11 23.11 -25.59 25.21
CA THR A 11 23.67 -26.44 26.29
C THR A 11 22.55 -26.98 27.16
N ASP A 12 22.70 -28.21 27.70
CA ASP A 12 21.72 -28.79 28.64
C ASP A 12 21.39 -27.85 29.81
N TYR A 13 22.36 -27.03 30.22
CA TYR A 13 22.16 -26.02 31.25
C TYR A 13 21.22 -24.90 30.77
N ASP A 14 21.45 -24.35 29.59
CA ASP A 14 20.66 -23.26 29.01
C ASP A 14 19.24 -23.74 28.68
N GLU A 15 19.13 -24.93 28.09
CA GLU A 15 17.86 -25.58 27.81
C GLU A 15 17.00 -25.72 29.07
N TYR A 16 17.55 -26.31 30.14
CA TYR A 16 16.79 -26.51 31.36
C TYR A 16 16.52 -25.22 32.15
N HIS A 17 17.48 -24.29 32.22
CA HIS A 17 17.39 -23.12 33.11
C HIS A 17 16.82 -21.86 32.44
N ASN A 18 17.03 -21.69 31.13
CA ASN A 18 16.68 -20.45 30.43
C ASN A 18 15.50 -20.65 29.47
N TYR A 19 15.43 -21.78 28.75
CA TYR A 19 14.45 -22.01 27.67
C TYR A 19 13.34 -23.02 28.03
N THR A 20 13.54 -23.81 29.10
CA THR A 20 12.60 -24.87 29.53
C THR A 20 12.36 -25.94 28.44
N THR A 21 13.36 -26.17 27.59
CA THR A 21 13.41 -27.23 26.58
C THR A 21 13.84 -28.57 27.19
N ASP A 22 13.70 -29.68 26.45
CA ASP A 22 14.16 -31.00 26.88
C ASP A 22 15.60 -31.25 26.39
N PRO A 23 16.61 -31.34 27.27
CA PRO A 23 18.01 -31.50 26.88
C PRO A 23 18.38 -32.76 26.08
N SER A 24 17.41 -33.60 25.76
CA SER A 24 17.62 -34.81 24.97
C SER A 24 16.88 -34.81 23.64
N LEU A 25 16.20 -33.70 23.33
CA LEU A 25 15.41 -33.51 22.12
C LEU A 25 15.85 -32.21 21.47
N ALA A 26 16.56 -32.36 20.34
CA ALA A 26 17.02 -31.20 19.57
C ALA A 26 15.88 -30.28 19.12
N ASP A 27 14.63 -30.74 19.13
CA ASP A 27 13.43 -30.00 18.73
C ASP A 27 12.33 -30.33 19.76
N SER A 28 12.09 -29.39 20.67
CA SER A 28 11.25 -29.60 21.85
C SER A 28 9.75 -29.50 21.59
N ASP A 29 9.32 -28.78 20.56
CA ASP A 29 7.92 -28.60 20.20
C ASP A 29 7.50 -29.35 18.92
N SER A 30 8.48 -29.91 18.21
CA SER A 30 8.34 -30.75 17.03
C SER A 30 7.88 -30.02 15.78
N ASP A 31 8.18 -28.73 15.63
CA ASP A 31 7.87 -27.95 14.43
C ASP A 31 8.88 -28.11 13.27
N GLY A 32 10.00 -28.77 13.55
CA GLY A 32 11.05 -29.07 12.59
C GLY A 32 12.25 -28.13 12.62
N MET A 33 12.25 -27.11 13.48
CA MET A 33 13.43 -26.33 13.86
C MET A 33 14.04 -26.88 15.14
N SER A 34 15.36 -26.75 15.30
CA SER A 34 16.00 -27.19 16.55
C SER A 34 15.99 -26.08 17.59
N ASP A 35 15.92 -26.41 18.87
CA ASP A 35 15.85 -25.42 19.96
C ASP A 35 17.04 -24.42 19.89
N GLY A 36 18.23 -24.94 19.58
CA GLY A 36 19.43 -24.14 19.31
C GLY A 36 19.33 -23.24 18.08
N GLU A 37 18.68 -23.65 16.99
CA GLU A 37 18.46 -22.83 15.79
C GLU A 37 17.49 -21.70 16.11
N GLU A 38 16.38 -22.03 16.78
CA GLU A 38 15.38 -21.07 17.20
C GLU A 38 15.96 -19.98 18.10
N VAL A 39 16.76 -20.37 19.09
CA VAL A 39 17.36 -19.42 20.02
C VAL A 39 18.46 -18.57 19.38
N THR A 40 19.28 -19.15 18.49
CA THR A 40 20.53 -18.48 18.03
C THR A 40 20.44 -17.86 16.65
N VAL A 41 19.50 -18.31 15.81
CA VAL A 41 19.36 -17.87 14.41
C VAL A 41 18.10 -17.04 14.22
N THR A 42 16.93 -17.61 14.54
CA THR A 42 15.64 -16.98 14.23
C THR A 42 15.17 -16.04 15.34
N GLY A 43 15.48 -16.38 16.60
CA GLY A 43 14.96 -15.71 17.79
C GLY A 43 13.53 -16.12 18.15
N SER A 44 13.02 -17.24 17.62
CA SER A 44 11.72 -17.84 17.99
C SER A 44 11.78 -18.52 19.37
N ASP A 45 10.61 -18.94 19.87
CA ASP A 45 10.48 -19.63 21.17
C ASP A 45 10.49 -21.15 20.97
N PRO A 46 11.50 -21.88 21.46
CA PRO A 46 11.66 -23.32 21.20
C PRO A 46 10.65 -24.24 21.91
N LYS A 47 9.61 -23.65 22.50
CA LYS A 47 8.48 -24.38 23.11
C LYS A 47 7.17 -24.12 22.37
N THR A 48 7.19 -23.29 21.33
CA THR A 48 6.03 -22.85 20.59
C THR A 48 6.15 -23.31 19.16
N PHE A 49 5.33 -24.30 18.80
CA PHE A 49 5.28 -24.80 17.43
C PHE A 49 4.98 -23.66 16.45
N ASN A 50 5.94 -23.35 15.59
CA ASN A 50 5.83 -22.31 14.56
C ASN A 50 5.37 -22.95 13.26
N PHE A 51 4.32 -22.40 12.65
CA PHE A 51 3.77 -22.92 11.39
C PHE A 51 4.30 -22.09 10.22
N ASP A 52 4.47 -22.75 9.09
CA ASP A 52 4.48 -22.15 7.75
C ASP A 52 3.17 -22.61 7.11
N THR A 53 2.10 -21.83 7.29
CA THR A 53 0.73 -22.28 6.98
C THR A 53 0.42 -22.20 5.48
N ASP A 54 1.04 -21.27 4.76
CA ASP A 54 0.86 -21.11 3.31
C ASP A 54 1.98 -21.72 2.45
N GLU A 55 3.00 -22.30 3.08
CA GLU A 55 4.12 -23.02 2.48
C GLU A 55 5.03 -22.14 1.61
N ASP A 56 5.18 -20.85 1.97
CA ASP A 56 6.05 -19.90 1.26
C ASP A 56 7.51 -19.89 1.77
N GLY A 57 7.76 -20.58 2.90
CA GLY A 57 9.06 -20.75 3.53
C GLY A 57 9.38 -19.71 4.60
N PHE A 58 8.44 -18.84 4.95
CA PHE A 58 8.49 -17.99 6.13
C PHE A 58 7.56 -18.56 7.20
N TYR A 59 8.06 -18.62 8.42
CA TYR A 59 7.27 -19.10 9.55
C TYR A 59 6.45 -17.95 10.16
N ASP A 60 5.41 -18.28 10.91
CA ASP A 60 4.50 -17.33 11.57
C ASP A 60 5.15 -16.24 12.45
N PHE A 61 6.39 -16.43 12.89
CA PHE A 61 7.16 -15.42 13.63
C PHE A 61 7.92 -14.44 12.72
N GLU A 62 8.15 -14.78 11.46
CA GLU A 62 8.76 -13.92 10.43
C GLU A 62 7.71 -13.25 9.55
N ASP A 63 6.57 -13.93 9.35
CA ASP A 63 5.48 -13.50 8.49
C ASP A 63 4.39 -12.73 9.26
N CYS A 64 4.00 -11.57 8.73
CA CYS A 64 2.95 -10.74 9.26
C CYS A 64 1.51 -11.23 8.92
N ASP A 65 1.35 -12.12 7.93
CA ASP A 65 0.11 -12.84 7.60
C ASP A 65 0.41 -14.20 6.95
N ASP A 66 0.85 -15.18 7.78
CA ASP A 66 1.19 -16.60 7.45
C ASP A 66 0.08 -17.40 6.73
N THR A 67 -1.03 -16.76 6.37
CA THR A 67 -2.12 -17.40 5.61
C THR A 67 -2.14 -16.98 4.14
N VAL A 68 -1.18 -16.17 3.69
CA VAL A 68 -1.12 -15.56 2.38
C VAL A 68 0.31 -15.55 1.83
N ASP A 69 0.60 -16.47 0.91
CA ASP A 69 1.90 -16.70 0.26
C ASP A 69 2.54 -15.51 -0.48
N THR A 70 1.86 -14.36 -0.52
CA THR A 70 2.35 -13.11 -1.11
C THR A 70 2.58 -12.02 -0.07
N ILE A 71 2.56 -12.37 1.21
CA ILE A 71 2.83 -11.46 2.32
C ILE A 71 3.95 -12.13 3.10
N ASN A 72 5.18 -11.63 2.99
CA ASN A 72 6.32 -12.12 3.76
C ASN A 72 7.51 -11.15 3.61
N PRO A 73 8.54 -11.22 4.47
CA PRO A 73 9.68 -10.29 4.45
C PRO A 73 10.49 -10.19 3.14
N SER A 74 10.29 -11.09 2.18
CA SER A 74 11.00 -11.08 0.89
C SER A 74 10.17 -10.58 -0.28
N GLU A 75 8.89 -10.31 -0.07
CA GLU A 75 7.98 -9.85 -1.10
C GLU A 75 8.21 -8.40 -1.51
N THR A 76 7.56 -8.01 -2.60
CA THR A 76 7.57 -6.63 -3.07
C THR A 76 6.16 -6.06 -2.98
N GLU A 77 6.07 -4.88 -2.38
CA GLU A 77 4.83 -4.11 -2.27
C GLU A 77 4.01 -4.06 -3.55
N THR A 78 2.72 -4.35 -3.41
CA THR A 78 1.68 -4.14 -4.39
C THR A 78 0.72 -3.08 -3.87
N TRP A 79 0.06 -2.32 -4.74
CA TRP A 79 -0.82 -1.23 -4.27
C TRP A 79 -2.17 -1.75 -3.77
N ASN A 80 -2.19 -2.55 -2.70
CA ASN A 80 -3.36 -3.29 -2.24
C ASN A 80 -3.82 -2.84 -0.83
N GLY A 81 -3.12 -1.92 -0.17
CA GLY A 81 -3.44 -1.44 1.17
C GLY A 81 -3.00 -2.39 2.29
N ARG A 82 -2.09 -3.33 2.00
CA ARG A 82 -1.44 -4.24 2.94
C ARG A 82 0.07 -3.93 2.98
N ASP A 83 0.71 -4.51 3.98
CA ASP A 83 2.16 -4.54 4.13
C ASP A 83 2.57 -5.92 3.60
N ASP A 84 2.97 -5.98 2.33
CA ASP A 84 3.29 -7.23 1.64
C ASP A 84 4.70 -7.70 2.02
N ASP A 85 5.63 -6.78 2.32
CA ASP A 85 7.01 -7.10 2.69
C ASP A 85 7.29 -7.10 4.22
N CYS A 86 6.23 -7.04 5.03
CA CYS A 86 6.25 -7.07 6.50
C CYS A 86 7.24 -6.08 7.15
N ASN A 87 7.45 -4.91 6.53
CA ASN A 87 8.39 -3.91 7.03
C ASN A 87 7.75 -2.85 7.95
N GLU A 88 6.49 -3.05 8.33
CA GLU A 88 5.59 -2.14 9.06
C GLU A 88 5.14 -0.91 8.25
N GLN A 89 5.33 -0.90 6.92
CA GLN A 89 4.91 0.20 6.05
C GLN A 89 4.05 -0.30 4.89
N ILE A 90 2.79 0.12 4.91
CA ILE A 90 1.82 -0.23 3.86
C ILE A 90 2.10 0.50 2.54
N ASP A 91 2.11 -0.25 1.43
CA ASP A 91 2.21 0.23 0.05
C ASP A 91 3.43 1.14 -0.20
N ASP A 92 4.58 0.87 0.44
CA ASP A 92 5.78 1.68 0.33
C ASP A 92 6.61 1.36 -0.94
N GLY A 93 7.62 2.18 -1.27
CA GLY A 93 8.40 1.98 -2.49
C GLY A 93 7.69 2.17 -3.85
N LEU A 94 6.36 2.36 -3.88
CA LEU A 94 5.55 2.42 -5.10
C LEU A 94 5.52 3.79 -5.80
N ASP A 95 5.70 3.81 -7.13
CA ASP A 95 5.37 4.98 -7.97
C ASP A 95 3.89 4.96 -8.36
N ARG A 96 3.03 5.35 -7.41
CA ARG A 96 1.57 5.37 -7.56
C ARG A 96 1.07 6.20 -8.74
N LYS A 97 1.87 7.15 -9.25
CA LYS A 97 1.49 7.96 -10.41
C LYS A 97 1.30 7.13 -11.68
N ASN A 98 2.03 6.02 -11.81
CA ASN A 98 1.93 5.13 -12.97
C ASN A 98 0.88 4.02 -12.77
N LEU A 99 0.31 3.91 -11.57
CA LEU A 99 -0.71 2.92 -11.24
C LEU A 99 -2.13 3.48 -11.35
N VAL A 100 -2.30 4.81 -11.26
CA VAL A 100 -3.58 5.47 -11.50
C VAL A 100 -3.81 5.77 -12.98
N SER A 101 -5.05 5.64 -13.42
CA SER A 101 -5.48 6.18 -14.71
C SER A 101 -6.28 7.46 -14.53
N THR A 102 -6.16 8.38 -15.50
CA THR A 102 -6.95 9.61 -15.53
C THR A 102 -7.65 9.77 -16.87
N SER A 103 -8.83 10.37 -16.85
CA SER A 103 -9.49 10.87 -18.06
C SER A 103 -9.79 12.36 -17.90
N PRO A 104 -9.36 13.23 -18.82
CA PRO A 104 -8.38 12.97 -19.86
C PRO A 104 -7.02 12.51 -19.28
N HIS A 105 -6.24 11.79 -20.08
CA HIS A 105 -4.95 11.28 -19.65
C HIS A 105 -3.99 12.43 -19.29
N PHE A 106 -3.40 12.39 -18.08
CA PHE A 106 -2.65 13.52 -17.51
C PHE A 106 -1.41 13.94 -18.31
N GLN A 107 -0.90 13.05 -19.17
CA GLN A 107 0.25 13.32 -20.03
C GLN A 107 -0.13 13.99 -21.37
N VAL A 108 -1.42 14.25 -21.61
CA VAL A 108 -1.91 14.78 -22.88
C VAL A 108 -2.56 16.15 -22.67
N ILE A 109 -2.28 17.08 -23.59
CA ILE A 109 -2.99 18.35 -23.65
C ILE A 109 -4.38 18.08 -24.21
N LYS A 110 -5.41 18.33 -23.40
CA LYS A 110 -6.80 18.23 -23.83
C LYS A 110 -7.33 19.61 -24.23
N ASP A 111 -7.57 19.79 -25.52
CA ASP A 111 -8.40 20.89 -26.00
C ASP A 111 -9.87 20.61 -25.67
N TRP A 112 -10.56 21.62 -25.15
CA TRP A 112 -11.94 21.55 -24.72
C TRP A 112 -12.68 22.84 -25.05
N ASP A 113 -13.85 22.73 -25.68
CA ASP A 113 -14.72 23.87 -25.93
C ASP A 113 -15.54 24.19 -24.67
N ALA A 114 -15.01 25.10 -23.86
CA ALA A 114 -15.62 25.48 -22.59
C ALA A 114 -17.02 26.07 -22.69
N VAL A 115 -17.49 26.50 -23.87
CA VAL A 115 -18.83 27.10 -24.04
C VAL A 115 -19.87 26.06 -24.43
N ASN A 116 -19.47 25.01 -25.14
CA ASN A 116 -20.39 24.04 -25.73
C ASN A 116 -20.27 22.62 -25.14
N GLU A 117 -19.16 22.30 -24.49
CA GLU A 117 -18.87 20.97 -23.96
C GLU A 117 -18.69 21.02 -22.45
N SER A 118 -19.01 19.91 -21.75
CA SER A 118 -18.58 19.72 -20.37
C SER A 118 -17.18 19.09 -20.35
N LEU A 119 -16.34 19.50 -19.41
CA LEU A 119 -15.09 18.81 -19.12
C LEU A 119 -15.29 17.88 -17.92
N ILE A 120 -15.12 16.59 -18.16
CA ILE A 120 -15.17 15.56 -17.14
C ILE A 120 -13.74 15.17 -16.82
N LEU A 121 -13.38 15.27 -15.54
CA LEU A 121 -12.10 14.78 -15.04
C LEU A 121 -12.39 13.58 -14.14
N THR A 122 -11.69 12.47 -14.36
CA THR A 122 -11.82 11.26 -13.56
C THR A 122 -10.45 10.72 -13.19
N VAL A 123 -10.36 10.09 -12.02
CA VAL A 123 -9.26 9.22 -11.58
C VAL A 123 -9.81 7.82 -11.35
N ALA A 124 -9.11 6.80 -11.80
CA ALA A 124 -9.48 5.40 -11.63
C ALA A 124 -8.24 4.54 -11.31
N ASP A 125 -8.47 3.23 -11.19
CA ASP A 125 -7.47 2.20 -10.89
C ASP A 125 -6.80 2.35 -9.51
N ILE A 126 -7.50 2.98 -8.57
CA ILE A 126 -7.16 2.98 -7.15
C ILE A 126 -7.96 1.86 -6.47
N PRO A 127 -7.31 0.84 -5.91
CA PRO A 127 -8.00 -0.26 -5.23
C PRO A 127 -8.83 0.23 -4.04
N ASP A 128 -9.98 -0.40 -3.83
CA ASP A 128 -10.94 0.04 -2.80
C ASP A 128 -10.45 -0.23 -1.37
N SER A 129 -9.47 -1.13 -1.21
CA SER A 129 -8.75 -1.36 0.04
C SER A 129 -7.83 -0.20 0.43
N VAL A 130 -7.44 0.64 -0.54
CA VAL A 130 -6.59 1.80 -0.30
C VAL A 130 -7.44 3.02 0.01
N GLY A 131 -7.31 3.54 1.23
CA GLY A 131 -7.96 4.78 1.64
C GLY A 131 -7.43 6.00 0.87
N ALA A 132 -8.21 6.53 -0.07
CA ALA A 132 -7.84 7.70 -0.87
C ALA A 132 -8.76 8.90 -0.61
N THR A 133 -8.19 10.11 -0.62
CA THR A 133 -8.94 11.37 -0.59
C THR A 133 -8.63 12.19 -1.84
N PHE A 134 -9.68 12.71 -2.47
CA PHE A 134 -9.57 13.41 -3.75
C PHE A 134 -9.82 14.91 -3.58
N SER A 135 -8.97 15.73 -4.21
CA SER A 135 -9.16 17.18 -4.28
C SER A 135 -8.91 17.67 -5.70
N TRP A 136 -9.93 18.29 -6.28
CA TRP A 136 -9.87 18.86 -7.61
C TRP A 136 -9.57 20.35 -7.55
N LYS A 137 -8.58 20.82 -8.30
CA LYS A 137 -8.19 22.23 -8.33
C LYS A 137 -8.02 22.75 -9.76
N LEU A 138 -8.43 24.00 -9.98
CA LEU A 138 -8.14 24.76 -11.19
C LEU A 138 -7.40 26.05 -10.80
N GLY A 139 -6.08 26.06 -10.99
CA GLY A 139 -5.23 27.08 -10.39
C GLY A 139 -5.32 27.02 -8.86
N ASP A 140 -5.63 28.15 -8.23
CA ASP A 140 -5.79 28.25 -6.76
C ASP A 140 -7.20 27.89 -6.26
N TYR A 141 -8.14 27.59 -7.16
CA TYR A 141 -9.53 27.31 -6.81
C TYR A 141 -9.78 25.81 -6.63
N THR A 142 -10.25 25.42 -5.45
CA THR A 142 -10.74 24.06 -5.20
C THR A 142 -12.17 23.90 -5.74
N LEU A 143 -12.37 22.90 -6.60
CA LEU A 143 -13.66 22.52 -7.14
C LEU A 143 -14.38 21.62 -6.14
N THR A 144 -15.54 22.07 -5.65
CA THR A 144 -16.39 21.30 -4.72
C THR A 144 -17.79 21.04 -5.27
N ALA A 145 -18.17 21.73 -6.35
CA ALA A 145 -19.43 21.52 -7.04
C ALA A 145 -19.29 20.44 -8.11
N ASN A 146 -20.32 19.62 -8.30
CA ASN A 146 -20.37 18.53 -9.28
C ASN A 146 -19.21 17.52 -9.17
N VAL A 147 -18.67 17.35 -7.96
CA VAL A 147 -17.76 16.25 -7.62
C VAL A 147 -18.63 15.03 -7.32
N SER A 148 -18.25 13.84 -7.80
CA SER A 148 -18.95 12.60 -7.48
C SER A 148 -18.88 12.27 -5.99
N ASP A 149 -19.81 11.42 -5.52
CA ASP A 149 -19.91 11.04 -4.10
C ASP A 149 -18.63 10.34 -3.60
N ASP A 150 -17.94 9.60 -4.48
CA ASP A 150 -16.65 8.96 -4.21
C ASP A 150 -15.43 9.91 -4.36
N GLY A 151 -15.66 11.15 -4.78
CA GLY A 151 -14.61 12.13 -5.06
C GLY A 151 -13.77 11.86 -6.31
N LYS A 152 -13.91 10.69 -6.95
CA LYS A 152 -13.06 10.22 -8.06
C LYS A 152 -13.32 10.96 -9.38
N SER A 153 -14.36 11.78 -9.46
CA SER A 153 -14.66 12.57 -10.66
C SER A 153 -15.20 13.96 -10.35
N VAL A 154 -14.98 14.89 -11.27
CA VAL A 154 -15.60 16.23 -11.25
C VAL A 154 -16.05 16.61 -12.66
N VAL A 155 -17.23 17.23 -12.74
CA VAL A 155 -17.80 17.71 -14.00
C VAL A 155 -17.83 19.23 -14.02
N ILE A 156 -17.02 19.82 -14.89
CA ILE A 156 -17.07 21.24 -15.22
C ILE A 156 -18.08 21.42 -16.35
N LEU A 157 -19.21 22.04 -16.01
CA LEU A 157 -20.29 22.33 -16.97
C LEU A 157 -19.87 23.44 -17.95
N PRO A 158 -20.54 23.54 -19.11
CA PRO A 158 -20.26 24.59 -20.07
C PRO A 158 -20.44 25.98 -19.43
N ILE A 159 -19.49 26.87 -19.70
CA ILE A 159 -19.44 28.23 -19.17
C ILE A 159 -20.40 29.10 -19.98
N ASN A 160 -21.48 29.53 -19.35
CA ASN A 160 -22.41 30.49 -19.94
C ASN A 160 -22.04 31.93 -19.54
N CYS A 161 -21.26 32.61 -20.39
CA CYS A 161 -20.83 33.99 -20.18
C CYS A 161 -21.99 35.03 -20.17
N ASN A 162 -23.20 34.63 -20.54
CA ASN A 162 -24.38 35.49 -20.59
C ASN A 162 -25.34 35.26 -19.41
N SER A 163 -24.99 34.37 -18.46
CA SER A 163 -25.80 34.10 -17.27
C SER A 163 -25.45 35.07 -16.13
N GLU A 164 -26.43 35.85 -15.65
CA GLU A 164 -26.25 36.79 -14.54
C GLU A 164 -25.93 36.10 -13.18
N ILE A 165 -26.08 34.78 -13.09
CA ILE A 165 -25.86 33.98 -11.87
C ILE A 165 -24.39 33.58 -11.69
N LEU A 166 -23.59 33.49 -12.76
CA LEU A 166 -22.19 33.04 -12.71
C LEU A 166 -21.19 34.15 -12.37
N LEU A 167 -21.63 35.41 -12.33
CA LEU A 167 -20.79 36.60 -12.11
C LEU A 167 -20.12 36.67 -10.72
N TRP A 168 -20.51 35.83 -9.76
CA TRP A 168 -20.01 35.92 -8.38
C TRP A 168 -19.09 34.76 -7.95
N ARG A 169 -18.81 33.77 -8.81
CA ARG A 169 -17.91 32.64 -8.45
C ARG A 169 -16.74 32.37 -9.39
N PHE A 170 -16.69 32.96 -10.58
CA PHE A 170 -15.52 32.90 -11.46
C PHE A 170 -15.22 34.28 -12.04
N ILE A 171 -14.46 35.11 -11.32
CA ILE A 171 -13.82 36.28 -11.92
C ILE A 171 -12.59 35.81 -12.67
N SER A 172 -12.79 35.37 -13.92
CA SER A 172 -11.85 35.55 -15.05
C SER A 172 -12.41 34.91 -16.33
N ALA A 173 -13.68 35.14 -16.64
CA ALA A 173 -14.09 35.11 -18.05
C ALA A 173 -13.54 36.37 -18.72
N ASP A 174 -12.22 36.44 -18.95
CA ASP A 174 -11.70 37.41 -19.91
C ASP A 174 -12.09 36.92 -21.30
N LYS A 175 -12.67 37.84 -22.06
CA LYS A 175 -13.32 37.56 -23.32
C LYS A 175 -12.31 36.98 -24.29
N GLY A 176 -12.49 35.70 -24.63
CA GLY A 176 -12.06 35.09 -25.88
C GLY A 176 -10.75 35.60 -26.47
N THR A 177 -9.62 35.14 -25.93
CA THR A 177 -8.41 34.98 -26.75
C THR A 177 -7.80 33.63 -26.44
N ALA A 178 -7.82 32.77 -27.45
CA ALA A 178 -7.11 31.51 -27.45
C ALA A 178 -5.65 31.76 -27.05
N LEU A 179 -5.22 31.17 -25.93
CA LEU A 179 -3.81 31.07 -25.58
C LEU A 179 -3.16 30.01 -26.45
N ASN A 180 -3.02 30.34 -27.73
CA ASN A 180 -2.04 29.71 -28.60
C ASN A 180 -0.78 30.57 -28.52
N ARG A 181 0.18 30.19 -27.66
CA ARG A 181 1.57 30.62 -27.82
C ARG A 181 2.51 29.44 -27.66
N TYR A 182 2.82 28.86 -28.82
CA TYR A 182 4.13 28.30 -29.11
C TYR A 182 5.24 29.31 -28.79
N ARG A 183 6.09 29.00 -27.81
CA ARG A 183 7.55 28.86 -27.94
C ARG A 183 8.17 28.50 -26.60
#